data_AF-O95298-F1
#
_entry.id   AF-O95298-F1
#
_cell.length_a   1.000
_cell.length_b   1.000
_cell.length_c   1.000
_cell.angle_alpha   90.00
_cell.angle_beta   90.00
_cell.angle_gamma   90.00
#
_symmetry.space_group_name_H-M   'P 1'
#
loop_
_entity.id
_entity.type
_entity.pdbx_description
1 polymer ?
#
loop_
_entity_poly.entity_id
_entity_poly.type
_entity_poly.pdbx_seq_one_letter_code
_entity_poly.pdbx_strand_id
1 'polypeptide(L)'
;MIARRNPEPLRFLPDEARSLPPPKLTDPRLLYIGFLGYCSGLIDNLIRRRPIATAGLHRQLLYITAFFFAGYYLVKREDYLYAVRDREMFGYMKLHPEDFPEEDKKTYGEIFEKFHPIR
;
A
#
# COMPACT_ATOMS: atom_id res chain seq x y z
N MET A 1 -8.02 -4.73 14.80
CA MET A 1 -7.57 -3.46 14.17
C MET A 1 -8.47 -2.26 14.41
N ILE A 2 -9.82 -2.33 14.31
CA ILE A 2 -10.67 -1.12 14.47
C ILE A 2 -10.53 -0.48 15.86
N ALA A 3 -10.47 -1.28 16.92
CA ALA A 3 -10.46 -0.79 18.31
C ALA A 3 -9.19 0.00 18.71
N ARG A 4 -8.07 -0.15 17.99
CA ARG A 4 -6.79 0.52 18.31
C ARG A 4 -6.35 1.54 17.27
N ARG A 5 -7.14 1.73 16.20
CA ARG A 5 -6.71 2.41 14.96
C ARG A 5 -6.31 3.87 15.15
N ASN A 6 -6.70 4.49 16.26
CA ASN A 6 -6.10 5.67 16.88
C ASN A 6 -6.86 5.91 18.19
N PRO A 7 -6.20 6.15 19.34
CA PRO A 7 -6.89 6.69 20.52
C PRO A 7 -7.50 8.06 20.24
N GLU A 8 -7.00 8.76 19.22
CA GLU A 8 -7.51 10.04 18.73
C GLU A 8 -8.37 9.86 17.47
N PRO A 9 -9.71 9.95 17.57
CA PRO A 9 -10.58 9.79 16.40
C PRO A 9 -10.27 10.85 15.34
N LEU A 10 -10.52 10.51 14.06
CA LEU A 10 -10.37 11.39 12.87
C LEU A 10 -8.95 11.82 12.49
N ARG A 11 -7.92 11.41 13.22
CA ARG A 11 -6.54 11.71 12.83
C ARG A 11 -6.12 10.87 11.61
N PHE A 12 -5.95 11.50 10.45
CA PHE A 12 -5.60 10.79 9.20
C PHE A 12 -4.22 10.13 9.25
N LEU A 13 -3.22 10.86 9.77
CA LEU A 13 -1.86 10.38 10.03
C LEU A 13 -1.46 10.82 11.46
N PRO A 14 -1.22 9.89 12.39
CA PRO A 14 -0.75 10.22 13.73
C PRO A 14 0.72 10.65 13.74
N ASP A 15 1.18 11.29 14.82
CA ASP A 15 2.58 11.76 14.90
C ASP A 15 3.59 10.61 14.83
N GLU A 16 3.22 9.42 15.34
CA GLU A 16 4.05 8.22 15.21
C GLU A 16 4.31 7.82 13.74
N ALA A 17 3.41 8.17 12.81
CA ALA A 17 3.62 7.92 11.39
C ALA A 17 4.78 8.74 10.80
N ARG A 18 5.27 9.77 11.50
CA ARG A 18 6.46 10.54 11.10
C ARG A 18 7.77 9.76 11.31
N SER A 19 7.75 8.70 12.12
CA SER A 19 8.91 7.81 12.31
C SER A 19 9.14 6.88 11.12
N LEU A 20 8.13 6.68 10.28
CA LEU A 20 8.22 5.83 9.10
C LEU A 20 8.87 6.58 7.92
N PRO A 21 9.65 5.89 7.08
CA PRO A 21 10.21 6.50 5.88
C PRO A 21 9.06 6.91 4.93
N PRO A 22 8.99 8.18 4.49
CA PRO A 22 7.94 8.61 3.58
C PRO A 22 8.12 7.97 2.19
N PRO A 23 7.02 7.80 1.43
CA PRO A 23 7.11 7.31 0.07
C PRO A 23 7.95 8.27 -0.78
N LYS A 24 8.82 7.71 -1.62
CA LYS A 24 9.62 8.49 -2.57
C LYS A 24 8.71 9.09 -3.64
N LEU A 25 9.07 10.26 -4.18
CA LEU A 25 8.32 10.86 -5.29
C LEU A 25 8.31 9.97 -6.55
N THR A 26 9.28 9.07 -6.67
CA THR A 26 9.42 8.08 -7.74
C THR A 26 8.85 6.70 -7.38
N ASP A 27 8.08 6.57 -6.29
CA ASP A 27 7.43 5.31 -5.91
C ASP A 27 6.51 4.85 -7.05
N PRO A 28 6.64 3.60 -7.55
CA PRO A 28 5.81 3.08 -8.65
C PRO A 28 4.30 3.15 -8.33
N ARG A 29 3.90 3.02 -7.06
CA ARG A 29 2.50 3.19 -6.65
C ARG A 29 2.01 4.60 -6.95
N LEU A 30 2.84 5.60 -6.65
CA LEU A 30 2.53 7.01 -6.85
C LEU A 30 2.54 7.38 -8.34
N LEU A 31 3.48 6.83 -9.11
CA LEU A 31 3.49 6.97 -10.57
C LEU A 31 2.24 6.37 -11.21
N TYR A 32 1.81 5.21 -10.74
CA TYR A 32 0.56 4.58 -11.20
C TYR A 32 -0.67 5.43 -10.86
N ILE A 33 -0.74 6.00 -9.66
CA ILE A 33 -1.82 6.94 -9.30
C ILE A 33 -1.80 8.19 -10.19
N GLY A 34 -0.62 8.74 -10.48
CA GLY A 34 -0.46 9.84 -11.45
C GLY A 34 -0.94 9.45 -12.86
N PHE A 35 -0.66 8.22 -13.30
CA PHE A 35 -1.17 7.66 -14.55
C PHE A 35 -2.70 7.51 -14.55
N LEU A 36 -3.31 7.09 -13.44
CA LEU A 36 -4.77 7.12 -13.29
C LEU A 36 -5.34 8.54 -13.42
N GLY A 37 -4.63 9.54 -12.87
CA GLY A 37 -4.94 10.95 -13.07
C GLY A 37 -4.92 11.34 -14.56
N TYR A 38 -3.89 10.93 -15.30
CA TYR A 38 -3.82 11.13 -16.75
C TYR A 38 -5.00 10.47 -17.49
N CYS A 39 -5.29 9.20 -17.21
CA CYS A 39 -6.45 8.49 -17.78
C CYS A 39 -7.78 9.18 -17.47
N SER A 40 -7.95 9.72 -16.26
CA SER A 40 -9.15 10.49 -15.89
C SER A 40 -9.32 11.75 -16.75
N GLY A 41 -8.21 12.44 -17.07
CA GLY A 41 -8.22 13.59 -17.98
C GLY A 41 -8.56 13.22 -19.43
N LEU A 42 -8.12 12.05 -19.91
CA LEU A 42 -8.49 11.56 -21.24
C LEU A 42 -9.98 11.20 -21.32
N ILE A 43 -10.50 10.53 -20.28
CA ILE A 43 -11.92 10.17 -20.16
C ILE A 43 -12.79 11.43 -20.09
N ASP A 44 -12.36 12.44 -19.35
CA ASP A 44 -13.07 13.73 -19.25
C ASP A 44 -13.21 14.43 -20.62
N ASN A 45 -12.15 14.40 -21.44
CA ASN A 45 -12.20 14.89 -22.81
C ASN A 45 -13.10 14.04 -23.71
N LEU A 46 -13.06 12.72 -23.56
CA LEU A 46 -13.90 11.77 -24.31
C LEU A 46 -15.39 12.02 -24.05
N ILE A 47 -15.79 12.15 -22.78
CA ILE A 47 -17.19 12.43 -22.39
C ILE A 47 -17.68 13.75 -22.99
N ARG A 48 -16.81 14.76 -23.02
CA ARG A 48 -17.14 16.10 -23.55
C ARG A 48 -16.99 16.23 -25.07
N ARG A 49 -16.74 15.12 -25.78
CA ARG A 49 -16.51 15.10 -27.24
C ARG A 49 -15.45 16.10 -27.72
N ARG A 50 -14.42 16.30 -26.89
CA ARG A 50 -13.25 17.15 -27.21
C ARG A 50 -12.14 16.27 -27.77
N PRO A 51 -11.19 16.81 -28.55
CA PRO A 51 -10.05 16.04 -29.01
C PRO A 51 -9.23 15.55 -27.80
N ILE A 52 -9.15 14.22 -27.64
CA ILE A 52 -8.72 13.54 -26.41
C ILE A 52 -7.31 13.98 -25.97
N ALA A 53 -6.37 14.08 -26.92
CA ALA A 53 -4.96 14.36 -26.64
C ALA A 53 -4.60 15.85 -26.57
N THR A 54 -5.33 16.72 -27.29
CA THR A 54 -4.92 18.13 -27.45
C THR A 54 -5.74 19.11 -26.63
N ALA A 55 -7.01 18.79 -26.33
CA ALA A 55 -7.83 19.67 -25.54
C ALA A 55 -7.45 19.61 -24.05
N GLY A 56 -7.34 20.78 -23.42
CA GLY A 56 -7.33 20.87 -21.96
C GLY A 56 -6.06 20.36 -21.30
N LEU A 57 -4.87 20.62 -21.87
CA LEU A 57 -3.58 20.29 -21.23
C LEU A 57 -3.46 20.78 -19.78
N HIS A 58 -3.99 21.97 -19.49
CA HIS A 58 -4.06 22.50 -18.11
C HIS A 58 -4.92 21.62 -17.19
N ARG A 59 -5.99 21.02 -17.71
CA ARG A 59 -6.87 20.10 -16.95
C ARG A 59 -6.18 18.76 -16.75
N GLN A 60 -5.53 18.22 -17.78
CA GLN A 60 -4.74 16.98 -17.65
C GLN A 60 -3.64 17.14 -16.59
N LEU A 61 -2.91 18.26 -16.62
CA LEU A 61 -1.93 18.59 -15.59
C LEU A 61 -2.56 18.70 -14.19
N LEU A 62 -3.75 19.31 -14.09
CA LEU A 62 -4.50 19.39 -12.84
C LEU A 62 -4.91 18.00 -12.32
N TYR A 63 -5.43 17.12 -13.19
CA TYR A 63 -5.81 15.75 -12.82
C TYR A 63 -4.60 14.95 -12.33
N ILE A 64 -3.46 15.02 -13.05
CA ILE A 64 -2.23 14.33 -12.64
C ILE A 64 -1.76 14.86 -11.28
N THR A 65 -1.65 16.17 -11.11
CA THR A 65 -1.15 16.77 -9.86
C THR A 65 -2.09 16.52 -8.67
N ALA A 66 -3.41 16.57 -8.88
CA ALA A 66 -4.40 16.27 -7.84
C ALA A 66 -4.35 14.80 -7.40
N PHE A 67 -4.29 13.86 -8.36
CA PHE A 67 -4.17 12.44 -8.06
C PHE A 67 -2.83 12.13 -7.38
N PHE A 68 -1.73 12.72 -7.86
CA PHE A 68 -0.42 12.55 -7.25
C PHE A 68 -0.39 13.08 -5.82
N PHE A 69 -0.97 14.26 -5.57
CA PHE A 69 -1.05 14.84 -4.22
C PHE A 69 -1.90 13.99 -3.27
N ALA A 70 -3.13 13.61 -3.67
CA ALA A 70 -3.99 12.75 -2.86
C ALA A 70 -3.36 11.37 -2.64
N GLY A 71 -2.80 10.79 -3.70
CA GLY A 71 -2.11 9.51 -3.70
C GLY A 71 -0.95 9.46 -2.72
N TYR A 72 -0.15 10.53 -2.63
CA TYR A 72 0.97 10.61 -1.70
C TYR A 72 0.53 10.40 -0.24
N TYR A 73 -0.54 11.06 0.18
CA TYR A 73 -1.07 10.92 1.53
C TYR A 73 -1.76 9.57 1.76
N LEU A 74 -2.42 9.02 0.73
CA LEU A 74 -3.03 7.67 0.80
C LEU A 74 -1.95 6.59 0.97
N VAL A 75 -0.90 6.63 0.16
CA VAL A 75 0.23 5.69 0.25
C VAL A 75 0.92 5.82 1.61
N LYS A 76 1.16 7.05 2.08
CA LYS A 76 1.73 7.27 3.42
C LYS A 76 0.87 6.70 4.54
N ARG A 77 -0.46 6.78 4.43
CA ARG A 77 -1.39 6.17 5.39
C ARG A 77 -1.43 4.66 5.28
N GLU A 78 -1.34 4.12 4.07
CA GLU A 78 -1.23 2.68 3.82
C GLU A 78 0.00 2.13 4.53
N ASP A 79 1.19 2.68 4.26
CA ASP A 79 2.45 2.25 4.87
C ASP A 79 2.39 2.30 6.41
N TYR A 80 1.75 3.34 6.96
CA TYR A 80 1.49 3.43 8.40
C TYR A 80 0.60 2.30 8.93
N LEU A 81 -0.50 1.97 8.24
CA LEU A 81 -1.40 0.89 8.66
C LEU A 81 -0.73 -0.48 8.63
N TYR A 82 0.14 -0.74 7.64
CA TYR A 82 0.94 -1.97 7.60
C TYR A 82 1.98 -1.99 8.71
N ALA A 83 2.68 -0.88 8.97
CA ALA A 83 3.64 -0.81 10.08
C ALA A 83 3.00 -1.05 11.45
N VAL A 84 1.80 -0.51 11.71
CA VAL A 84 1.05 -0.78 12.95
C VAL A 84 0.67 -2.25 13.06
N ARG A 85 0.19 -2.85 11.98
CA ARG A 85 -0.16 -4.29 11.95
C ARG A 85 1.04 -5.15 12.30
N ASP A 86 2.19 -4.89 11.71
CA ASP A 86 3.41 -5.68 11.96
C ASP A 86 3.89 -5.48 13.39
N ARG A 87 3.85 -4.23 13.91
CA ARG A 87 4.15 -3.93 15.32
C ARG A 87 3.23 -4.68 16.27
N GLU A 88 1.93 -4.74 15.99
CA GLU A 88 0.96 -5.48 16.81
C GLU A 88 1.21 -6.99 16.75
N MET A 89 1.46 -7.54 15.56
CA MET A 89 1.75 -8.95 15.36
C MET A 89 3.00 -9.37 16.14
N PHE A 90 4.13 -8.68 15.95
CA PHE A 90 5.36 -8.98 16.68
C PHE A 90 5.24 -8.71 18.18
N GLY A 91 4.47 -7.68 18.57
CA GLY A 91 4.16 -7.41 19.96
C GLY A 91 3.38 -8.57 20.61
N TYR A 92 2.39 -9.13 19.91
CA TYR A 92 1.61 -10.28 20.37
C TYR A 92 2.47 -11.54 20.49
N MET A 93 3.25 -11.88 19.46
CA MET A 93 4.15 -13.04 19.48
C MET A 93 5.16 -12.97 20.64
N LYS A 94 5.67 -11.77 20.95
CA LYS A 94 6.60 -11.57 22.08
C LYS A 94 5.93 -11.74 23.45
N LEU A 95 4.63 -11.41 23.56
CA LEU A 95 3.87 -11.55 24.80
C LEU A 95 3.41 -13.00 25.05
N HIS A 96 3.27 -13.80 23.99
CA HIS A 96 2.78 -15.17 24.03
C HIS A 96 3.75 -16.15 23.37
N PRO A 97 4.98 -16.31 23.88
CA PRO A 97 5.94 -17.27 23.33
C PRO A 97 5.43 -18.72 23.36
N GLU A 98 4.53 -19.06 24.29
CA GLU A 98 3.90 -20.37 24.40
C GLU A 98 2.99 -20.74 23.21
N ASP A 99 2.37 -19.75 22.58
CA ASP A 99 1.49 -19.94 21.42
C ASP A 99 2.29 -20.14 20.12
N PHE A 100 3.56 -19.72 20.11
CA PHE A 100 4.45 -19.74 18.95
C PHE A 100 5.76 -20.49 19.26
N PRO A 101 5.70 -21.80 19.52
CA PRO A 101 6.91 -22.58 19.77
C PRO A 101 7.81 -22.55 18.53
N GLU A 102 9.11 -22.37 18.73
CA GLU A 102 10.10 -22.52 17.66
C GLU A 102 10.22 -24.01 17.31
N GLU A 103 9.62 -24.41 16.19
CA GLU A 103 9.74 -25.78 15.69
C GLU A 103 11.13 -26.01 15.09
N ASP A 104 11.75 -27.14 15.46
CA ASP A 104 13.01 -27.58 14.86
C ASP A 104 12.83 -27.81 13.36
N LYS A 105 13.55 -27.01 12.55
CA LYS A 105 13.52 -27.11 11.09
C LYS A 105 14.24 -28.38 10.64
N LYS A 106 13.48 -29.44 10.33
CA LYS A 106 14.00 -30.70 9.77
C LYS A 106 14.62 -30.47 8.39
N THR A 107 15.75 -31.13 8.13
CA THR A 107 16.39 -31.09 6.81
C THR A 107 15.66 -32.03 5.84
N TYR A 108 15.65 -31.75 4.54
CA TYR A 108 15.06 -32.65 3.52
C TYR A 108 15.59 -34.09 3.55
N GLY A 109 16.75 -34.34 4.16
CA GLY A 109 17.25 -35.70 4.39
C GLY A 109 16.42 -36.51 5.40
N GLU A 110 15.69 -35.85 6.28
CA GLU A 110 14.81 -36.46 7.30
C GLU A 110 13.34 -36.53 6.83
N ILE A 111 12.99 -35.75 5.81
CA ILE A 111 11.62 -35.63 5.30
C ILE A 111 11.43 -36.62 4.15
N PHE A 112 10.60 -37.65 4.37
CA PHE A 112 10.23 -38.60 3.31
C PHE A 112 8.90 -38.21 2.67
N GLU A 113 8.98 -37.50 1.53
CA GLU A 113 7.81 -37.19 0.72
C GLU A 113 7.48 -38.32 -0.25
N LYS A 114 6.19 -38.56 -0.47
CA LYS A 114 5.74 -39.55 -1.46
C LYS A 114 5.92 -39.01 -2.87
N PHE A 115 6.84 -39.60 -3.63
CA PHE A 115 7.02 -39.26 -5.04
C PHE A 115 5.88 -39.80 -5.90
N HIS A 116 5.22 -38.91 -6.65
CA HIS A 116 4.18 -39.26 -7.62
C HIS A 116 4.71 -39.05 -9.05
N PRO A 117 5.18 -40.11 -9.74
CA PRO A 117 5.71 -39.97 -11.09
C PRO A 117 4.61 -39.60 -12.09
N ILE A 118 4.93 -38.72 -13.03
CA ILE A 118 4.09 -38.43 -14.20
C ILE A 118 4.22 -39.64 -15.15
N ARG A 119 3.09 -40.29 -15.44
CA ARG A 119 2.97 -41.40 -16.41
C ARG A 119 2.06 -40.97 -17.55
#